data_AF-A0A917VWB3-F1
#
_entry.id   AF-A0A917VWB3-F1
#
_cell.length_a   1.000
_cell.length_b   1.000
_cell.length_c   1.000
_cell.angle_alpha   90.00
_cell.angle_beta   90.00
_cell.angle_gamma   90.00
#
_symmetry.space_group_name_H-M   'P 1'
#
loop_
_entity.id
_entity.type
_entity.pdbx_description
1 polymer ?
#
loop_
_entity_poly.entity_id
_entity_poly.type
_entity_poly.pdbx_seq_one_letter_code
_entity_poly.pdbx_strand_id
1 'polypeptide(L)'
;MTDDQQESGYAAALDTAARLLGRRLEPFLEPGPGEPANAADFTRLATLHTFGDAWPRTDVLDTRTRAIISVTIAATLGTLEPLRGQLRIALGNGVTPQEIVEAFIHIEAYAGAARAFDSYQIARQVFQEIHAAEQPR
;
A
#
# COMPACT_ATOMS: atom_id res chain seq x y z
N MET A 1 6.93 23.71 16.18
CA MET A 1 5.72 22.86 16.16
C MET A 1 5.54 22.39 17.59
N THR A 2 4.38 22.61 18.21
CA THR A 2 4.15 22.14 19.58
C THR A 2 3.97 20.62 19.59
N ASP A 3 4.25 19.95 20.72
CA ASP A 3 4.05 18.50 20.86
C ASP A 3 2.62 18.10 20.46
N ASP A 4 1.62 18.89 20.86
CA ASP A 4 0.21 18.71 20.47
C ASP A 4 -0.02 18.71 18.94
N GLN A 5 0.70 19.55 18.19
CA GLN A 5 0.61 19.58 16.73
C GLN A 5 1.26 18.35 16.08
N GLN A 6 2.34 17.85 16.68
CA GLN A 6 3.02 16.64 16.21
C GLN A 6 2.22 15.37 16.52
N GLU A 7 1.54 15.33 17.65
CA GLU A 7 0.67 14.22 18.04
C GLU A 7 -0.62 14.20 17.21
N SER A 8 -1.23 15.37 16.97
CA SER A 8 -2.38 15.51 16.06
C SER A 8 -2.06 15.08 14.62
N GLY A 9 -0.87 15.45 14.10
CA GLY A 9 -0.42 15.02 12.77
C GLY A 9 -0.23 13.50 12.66
N TYR A 10 0.25 12.85 13.71
CA TYR A 10 0.42 11.39 13.73
C TYR A 10 -0.91 10.65 13.76
N ALA A 11 -1.88 11.11 14.56
CA ALA A 11 -3.22 10.54 14.58
C ALA A 11 -3.91 10.63 13.20
N ALA A 12 -3.81 11.78 12.52
CA ALA A 12 -4.36 11.94 11.17
C ALA A 12 -3.69 11.03 10.13
N ALA A 13 -2.38 10.79 10.27
CA ALA A 13 -1.65 9.83 9.43
C ALA A 13 -2.17 8.39 9.63
N LEU A 14 -2.41 7.99 10.88
CA LEU A 14 -2.97 6.67 11.21
C LEU A 14 -4.39 6.50 10.66
N ASP A 15 -5.23 7.54 10.72
CA ASP A 15 -6.57 7.51 10.12
C ASP A 15 -6.52 7.38 8.58
N THR A 16 -5.58 8.08 7.94
CA THR A 16 -5.34 7.94 6.51
C THR A 16 -4.89 6.52 6.15
N ALA A 17 -3.96 5.95 6.93
CA ALA A 17 -3.53 4.57 6.76
C ALA A 17 -4.70 3.59 6.91
N ALA A 18 -5.54 3.79 7.94
CA ALA A 18 -6.68 2.91 8.21
C ALA A 18 -7.69 2.90 7.07
N ARG A 19 -7.99 4.08 6.50
CA ARG A 19 -8.88 4.21 5.33
C ARG A 19 -8.31 3.51 4.10
N LEU A 20 -7.02 3.66 3.84
CA LEU A 20 -6.37 3.05 2.66
C LEU A 20 -6.23 1.53 2.79
N LEU A 21 -5.83 1.05 3.97
CA LEU A 21 -5.55 -0.35 4.23
C LEU A 21 -6.80 -1.17 4.58
N GLY A 22 -7.93 -0.51 4.87
CA GLY A 22 -9.14 -1.16 5.37
C GLY A 22 -9.00 -1.78 6.76
N ARG A 23 -7.93 -1.43 7.50
CA ARG A 23 -7.63 -1.92 8.85
C ARG A 23 -6.75 -0.94 9.62
N ARG A 24 -6.84 -0.96 10.96
CA ARG A 24 -5.95 -0.20 11.84
C ARG A 24 -4.51 -0.71 11.73
N LEU A 25 -3.55 0.22 11.67
CA LEU A 25 -2.14 -0.09 11.46
C LEU A 25 -1.38 -0.25 12.78
N GLU A 26 -1.81 0.45 13.82
CA GLU A 26 -1.20 0.51 15.15
C GLU A 26 -0.83 -0.86 15.73
N PRO A 27 -1.68 -1.91 15.65
CA PRO A 27 -1.32 -3.23 16.17
C PRO A 27 -0.08 -3.85 15.51
N PHE A 28 0.31 -3.37 14.34
CA PHE A 28 1.49 -3.81 13.59
C PHE A 28 2.70 -2.87 13.74
N LEU A 29 2.55 -1.74 14.44
CA LEU A 29 3.61 -0.74 14.63
C LEU A 29 4.25 -0.77 16.03
N GLU A 30 3.62 -1.43 16.97
CA GLU A 30 4.16 -1.63 18.32
C GLU A 30 5.44 -2.47 18.25
N PRO A 31 6.57 -2.02 18.84
CA PRO A 31 7.81 -2.78 18.85
C PRO A 31 7.64 -4.16 19.48
N GLY A 32 8.13 -5.20 18.81
CA GLY A 32 8.12 -6.56 19.33
C GLY A 32 9.17 -6.81 20.41
N PRO A 33 9.08 -7.96 21.13
CA PRO A 33 10.12 -8.38 22.06
C PRO A 33 11.50 -8.45 21.39
N GLY A 34 12.49 -7.77 21.97
CA GLY A 34 13.88 -7.76 21.48
C GLY A 34 14.21 -6.65 20.47
N GLU A 35 13.25 -5.80 20.11
CA GLU A 35 13.51 -4.64 19.25
C GLU A 35 14.23 -3.50 19.99
N PRO A 36 15.06 -2.72 19.29
CA PRO A 36 15.77 -1.58 19.89
C PRO A 36 14.80 -0.42 20.15
N ALA A 37 15.20 0.49 21.06
CA ALA A 37 14.37 1.63 21.45
C ALA A 37 13.94 2.54 20.27
N ASN A 38 14.76 2.64 19.22
CA ASN A 38 14.46 3.47 18.04
C ASN A 38 13.53 2.80 17.01
N ALA A 39 13.02 1.59 17.27
CA ALA A 39 12.02 0.95 16.42
C ALA A 39 10.72 1.78 16.33
N ALA A 40 10.29 2.35 17.46
CA ALA A 40 9.13 3.25 17.50
C ALA A 40 9.35 4.52 16.67
N ASP A 41 10.58 5.05 16.62
CA ASP A 41 10.90 6.21 15.78
C ASP A 41 10.75 5.85 14.29
N PHE A 42 11.24 4.67 13.89
CA PHE A 42 11.11 4.19 12.52
C PHE A 42 9.65 4.05 12.09
N THR A 43 8.83 3.35 12.87
CA THR A 43 7.41 3.13 12.53
C THR A 43 6.63 4.44 12.50
N ARG A 44 6.92 5.36 13.44
CA ARG A 44 6.35 6.70 13.47
C ARG A 44 6.71 7.52 12.23
N LEU A 45 8.00 7.59 11.89
CA LEU A 45 8.48 8.35 10.72
C LEU A 45 7.92 7.77 9.42
N ALA A 46 7.93 6.45 9.26
CA ALA A 46 7.38 5.79 8.08
C ALA A 46 5.89 6.10 7.90
N THR A 47 5.13 6.09 9.01
CA THR A 47 3.70 6.40 9.01
C THR A 47 3.44 7.86 8.65
N LEU A 48 4.19 8.81 9.22
CA LEU A 48 4.06 10.23 8.89
C LEU A 48 4.40 10.51 7.42
N HIS A 49 5.58 10.08 6.96
CA HIS A 49 5.99 10.36 5.59
C HIS A 49 5.06 9.73 4.56
N THR A 50 4.58 8.52 4.83
CA THR A 50 3.68 7.83 3.89
C THR A 50 2.28 8.39 3.98
N PHE A 51 1.64 8.28 5.14
CA PHE A 51 0.20 8.52 5.30
C PHE A 51 -0.15 9.93 5.81
N GLY A 52 0.79 10.62 6.45
CA GLY A 52 0.64 12.02 6.85
C GLY A 52 1.02 13.01 5.75
N ASP A 53 2.01 12.67 4.93
CA ASP A 53 2.53 13.56 3.89
C ASP A 53 2.20 13.08 2.47
N ALA A 54 2.76 11.96 2.02
CA ALA A 54 2.74 11.58 0.60
C ALA A 54 1.34 11.31 0.06
N TRP A 55 0.52 10.55 0.79
CA TRP A 55 -0.85 10.21 0.39
C TRP A 55 -1.81 11.41 0.39
N PRO A 56 -1.89 12.24 1.45
CA PRO A 56 -2.81 13.38 1.49
C PRO A 56 -2.28 14.67 0.82
N ARG A 57 -1.03 14.70 0.34
CA ARG A 57 -0.32 15.92 -0.11
C ARG A 57 -1.16 16.91 -0.94
N THR A 58 -1.75 16.44 -2.04
CA THR A 58 -2.49 17.26 -3.04
C THR A 58 -3.52 16.42 -3.78
N ASP A 59 -4.45 17.06 -4.47
CA ASP A 59 -5.51 16.44 -5.29
C ASP A 59 -5.15 16.26 -6.78
N VAL A 60 -4.01 16.79 -7.23
CA VAL A 60 -3.51 16.63 -8.62
C VAL A 60 -3.53 15.17 -9.11
N LEU A 61 -3.22 14.22 -8.24
CA LEU A 61 -3.45 12.79 -8.48
C LEU A 61 -4.47 12.28 -7.47
N ASP A 62 -5.52 11.64 -7.98
CA ASP A 62 -6.52 10.98 -7.13
C ASP A 62 -5.95 9.72 -6.44
N THR A 63 -6.68 9.23 -5.44
CA THR A 63 -6.27 8.05 -4.65
C THR A 63 -6.10 6.81 -5.53
N ARG A 64 -6.95 6.63 -6.54
CA ARG A 64 -6.93 5.50 -7.47
C ARG A 64 -5.63 5.49 -8.29
N THR A 65 -5.25 6.64 -8.83
CA THR A 65 -4.02 6.82 -9.61
C THR A 65 -2.78 6.59 -8.74
N ARG A 66 -2.78 7.11 -7.50
CA ARG A 66 -1.69 6.85 -6.53
C ARG A 66 -1.55 5.36 -6.20
N ALA A 67 -2.67 4.66 -6.05
CA ALA A 67 -2.68 3.25 -5.74
C ALA A 67 -2.12 2.39 -6.89
N ILE A 68 -2.53 2.63 -8.14
CA ILE A 68 -1.96 1.89 -9.29
C ILE A 68 -0.47 2.21 -9.50
N ILE A 69 -0.03 3.46 -9.26
CA ILE A 69 1.42 3.80 -9.26
C ILE A 69 2.17 3.02 -8.17
N SER A 70 1.58 2.87 -6.98
CA SER A 70 2.20 2.11 -5.90
C SER A 70 2.32 0.62 -6.23
N VAL A 71 1.33 0.06 -6.93
CA VAL A 71 1.38 -1.31 -7.48
C VAL A 71 2.52 -1.45 -8.48
N THR A 72 2.68 -0.52 -9.42
CA THR A 72 3.74 -0.63 -10.44
C THR A 72 5.12 -0.50 -9.83
N ILE A 73 5.33 0.42 -8.87
CA ILE A 73 6.59 0.55 -8.14
C ILE A 73 6.94 -0.77 -7.43
N ALA A 74 6.01 -1.36 -6.68
CA ALA A 74 6.26 -2.60 -5.94
C ALA A 74 6.58 -3.78 -6.89
N ALA A 75 5.86 -3.87 -8.01
CA ALA A 75 6.09 -4.90 -9.02
C ALA A 75 7.45 -4.74 -9.72
N THR A 76 7.81 -3.51 -10.14
CA THR A 76 9.10 -3.22 -10.78
C THR A 76 10.28 -3.48 -9.85
N LEU A 77 10.15 -3.13 -8.55
CA LEU A 77 11.18 -3.42 -7.55
C LEU A 77 11.24 -4.90 -7.16
N GLY A 78 10.22 -5.69 -7.51
CA GLY A 78 10.11 -7.11 -7.16
C GLY A 78 9.82 -7.35 -5.67
N THR A 79 9.20 -6.38 -4.99
CA THR A 79 8.86 -6.48 -3.57
C THR A 79 7.49 -7.14 -3.40
N LEU A 80 7.47 -8.48 -3.39
CA LEU A 80 6.23 -9.27 -3.50
C LEU A 80 5.28 -9.13 -2.30
N GLU A 81 5.81 -9.05 -1.07
CA GLU A 81 4.99 -8.83 0.14
C GLU A 81 4.31 -7.44 0.12
N PRO A 82 5.04 -6.32 -0.08
CA PRO A 82 4.42 -5.02 -0.30
C PRO A 82 3.43 -4.98 -1.47
N LEU A 83 3.73 -5.67 -2.57
CA LEU A 83 2.85 -5.72 -3.75
C LEU A 83 1.45 -6.24 -3.40
N ARG A 84 1.34 -7.30 -2.58
CA ARG A 84 0.04 -7.82 -2.15
C ARG A 84 -0.80 -6.76 -1.43
N GLY A 85 -0.17 -5.98 -0.56
CA GLY A 85 -0.80 -4.85 0.12
C GLY A 85 -1.29 -3.79 -0.87
N GLN A 86 -0.42 -3.36 -1.79
CA GLN A 86 -0.76 -2.33 -2.77
C GLN A 86 -1.89 -2.76 -3.72
N LEU A 87 -1.93 -4.03 -4.11
CA LEU A 87 -3.02 -4.57 -4.94
C LEU A 87 -4.37 -4.46 -4.22
N ARG A 88 -4.44 -4.78 -2.93
CA ARG A 88 -5.67 -4.64 -2.14
C ARG A 88 -6.09 -3.18 -1.97
N ILE A 89 -5.13 -2.28 -1.73
CA ILE A 89 -5.39 -0.83 -1.69
C ILE A 89 -5.96 -0.36 -3.03
N ALA A 90 -5.32 -0.74 -4.15
CA ALA A 90 -5.75 -0.35 -5.49
C ALA A 90 -7.17 -0.83 -5.80
N LEU A 91 -7.46 -2.10 -5.58
CA LEU A 91 -8.79 -2.69 -5.81
C LEU A 91 -9.85 -2.04 -4.91
N GLY A 92 -9.54 -1.81 -3.62
CA GLY A 92 -10.43 -1.12 -2.69
C GLY A 92 -10.67 0.36 -3.01
N ASN A 93 -9.84 0.96 -3.86
CA ASN A 93 -9.97 2.35 -4.31
C ASN A 93 -10.38 2.45 -5.80
N GLY A 94 -11.01 1.40 -6.34
CA GLY A 94 -11.66 1.43 -7.65
C GLY A 94 -10.74 1.19 -8.85
N VAL A 95 -9.49 0.76 -8.64
CA VAL A 95 -8.68 0.19 -9.72
C VAL A 95 -9.25 -1.19 -10.06
N THR A 96 -9.42 -1.50 -11.34
CA THR A 96 -9.94 -2.80 -11.78
C THR A 96 -8.83 -3.84 -11.97
N PRO A 97 -9.15 -5.15 -11.89
CA PRO A 97 -8.19 -6.20 -12.28
C PRO A 97 -7.63 -6.01 -13.69
N GLN A 98 -8.47 -5.55 -14.64
CA GLN A 98 -8.06 -5.26 -16.02
C GLN A 98 -6.97 -4.19 -16.08
N GLU A 99 -7.13 -3.08 -15.35
CA GLU A 99 -6.13 -2.01 -15.30
C GLU A 99 -4.81 -2.44 -14.67
N ILE A 100 -4.86 -3.31 -13.65
CA ILE A 100 -3.65 -3.90 -13.06
C ILE A 100 -2.93 -4.77 -14.09
N VAL A 101 -3.67 -5.55 -14.88
CA VAL A 101 -3.10 -6.38 -15.95
C VAL A 101 -2.47 -5.51 -17.05
N GLU A 102 -3.11 -4.42 -17.48
CA GLU A 102 -2.52 -3.45 -18.43
C GLU A 102 -1.22 -2.84 -17.89
N ALA A 103 -1.18 -2.49 -16.60
CA ALA A 103 0.04 -2.01 -15.97
C ALA A 103 1.16 -3.07 -15.99
N PHE A 104 0.81 -4.35 -15.84
CA PHE A 104 1.78 -5.45 -15.87
C PHE A 104 2.29 -5.74 -17.29
N ILE A 105 1.48 -5.50 -18.32
CA ILE A 105 1.93 -5.52 -19.73
C ILE A 105 3.00 -4.44 -19.95
N HIS A 106 2.82 -3.23 -19.40
CA HIS A 106 3.86 -2.20 -19.45
C HIS A 106 5.12 -2.59 -18.66
N ILE A 107 4.97 -3.22 -17.49
CA ILE A 107 6.12 -3.69 -16.70
C ILE A 107 6.90 -4.77 -17.43
N GLU A 108 6.23 -5.67 -18.15
CA GLU A 108 6.88 -6.67 -19.01
C GLU A 108 7.80 -5.99 -20.02
N ALA A 109 7.29 -4.97 -20.71
CA ALA A 109 8.04 -4.26 -21.74
C ALA A 109 9.24 -3.45 -21.20
N TYR A 110 9.10 -2.81 -20.04
CA TYR A 110 10.11 -1.86 -19.52
C TYR A 110 10.99 -2.39 -18.39
N ALA A 111 10.51 -3.36 -17.61
CA ALA A 111 11.22 -3.96 -16.48
C ALA A 111 11.49 -5.47 -16.66
N GLY A 112 11.02 -6.05 -17.76
CA GLY A 112 11.31 -7.41 -18.19
C GLY A 112 10.29 -8.46 -17.73
N ALA A 113 10.13 -9.50 -18.54
CA ALA A 113 9.15 -10.56 -18.36
C ALA A 113 9.23 -11.25 -16.98
N ALA A 114 10.43 -11.53 -16.47
CA ALA A 114 10.58 -12.20 -15.18
C ALA A 114 9.87 -11.43 -14.04
N ARG A 115 10.07 -10.10 -13.97
CA ARG A 115 9.43 -9.25 -12.96
C ARG A 115 7.91 -9.20 -13.12
N ALA A 116 7.44 -9.10 -14.36
CA ALA A 116 6.01 -9.07 -14.65
C ALA A 116 5.31 -10.39 -14.27
N PHE A 117 5.89 -11.54 -14.62
CA PHE A 117 5.31 -12.85 -14.31
C PHE A 117 5.28 -13.15 -12.82
N ASP A 118 6.36 -12.86 -12.08
CA ASP A 118 6.39 -13.03 -10.62
C ASP A 118 5.30 -12.18 -9.94
N SER A 119 5.20 -10.91 -10.35
CA SER A 119 4.18 -9.99 -9.84
C SER A 119 2.77 -10.44 -10.19
N TYR A 120 2.56 -10.97 -11.41
CA TYR A 120 1.27 -11.47 -11.86
C TYR A 120 0.79 -12.66 -11.05
N GLN A 121 1.67 -13.56 -10.60
CA GLN A 121 1.24 -14.65 -9.72
C GLN A 121 0.65 -14.13 -8.40
N ILE A 122 1.22 -13.08 -7.83
CA ILE A 122 0.67 -12.43 -6.62
C ILE A 122 -0.67 -11.77 -6.93
N ALA A 123 -0.79 -11.04 -8.05
CA ALA A 123 -2.04 -10.41 -8.46
C ALA A 123 -3.18 -11.44 -8.64
N ARG A 124 -2.91 -12.57 -9.30
CA ARG A 124 -3.88 -13.66 -9.47
C ARG A 124 -4.41 -14.17 -8.14
N GLN A 125 -3.55 -14.38 -7.15
CA GLN A 125 -3.97 -14.83 -5.83
C GLN A 125 -4.87 -13.79 -5.15
N VAL A 126 -4.52 -12.51 -5.21
CA VAL A 126 -5.33 -11.43 -4.65
C VAL A 126 -6.70 -11.32 -5.34
N PHE A 127 -6.75 -11.46 -6.67
CA PHE A 127 -8.02 -11.47 -7.40
C PHE A 127 -8.93 -12.62 -6.97
N GLN A 128 -8.37 -13.81 -6.77
CA GLN A 128 -9.11 -14.98 -6.28
C GLN A 128 -9.64 -14.78 -4.86
N GLU A 129 -8.83 -14.22 -3.96
CA GLU A 129 -9.22 -13.91 -2.58
C GLU A 129 -10.41 -12.94 -2.53
N ILE A 130 -10.37 -11.86 -3.33
CA ILE A 130 -11.44 -10.86 -3.39
C ILE A 130 -12.70 -11.45 -3.99
N HIS A 131 -12.59 -12.18 -5.11
CA HIS A 131 -13.74 -12.82 -5.75
C HIS A 131 -14.42 -13.83 -4.83
N ALA A 132 -13.65 -14.60 -4.06
CA ALA A 132 -14.19 -15.55 -3.09
C ALA A 132 -14.88 -14.85 -1.90
N ALA A 133 -14.43 -13.65 -1.51
CA ALA A 133 -15.06 -12.88 -0.45
C ALA A 133 -16.40 -12.23 -0.88
N GLU A 134 -16.57 -11.96 -2.18
CA GLU A 134 -17.80 -11.37 -2.76
C GLU A 134 -18.94 -12.39 -2.94
N GLN A 135 -18.63 -13.70 -2.95
CA GLN A 135 -19.63 -14.76 -3.06
C GLN A 135 -20.02 -15.27 -1.67
N PRO A 136 -21.23 -14.96 -1.15
CA PRO A 136 -21.69 -15.56 0.10
C PRO A 136 -21.83 -17.08 -0.07
N ARG A 137 -21.32 -17.84 0.92
CA ARG A 137 -21.50 -19.30 1.01
C ARG A 137 -22.96 -19.71 1.15
#